data_AF-A0A1M5C9C7-F1
#
_entry.id   AF-A0A1M5C9C7-F1
#
_cell.length_a   1.000
_cell.length_b   1.000
_cell.length_c   1.000
_cell.angle_alpha   90.00
_cell.angle_beta   90.00
_cell.angle_gamma   90.00
#
_symmetry.space_group_name_H-M   'P 1'
#
loop_
_entity.id
_entity.type
_entity.pdbx_description
1 polymer ?
#
loop_
_entity_poly.entity_id
_entity_poly.type
_entity_poly.pdbx_seq_one_letter_code
_entity_poly.pdbx_strand_id
1 'polypeptide(L)' 'MNNKIKELEYIADEAELAMLALSSMLLMDYKGVAVLQRKMHEISQKAHQLIAQETRQRKEVVYKVELETKEYHPSV' A
#
# COMPACT_ATOMS: atom_id res chain seq x y z
N MET A 1 6.66 -11.18 -8.35
CA MET A 1 6.33 -9.73 -8.23
C MET A 1 4.96 -9.41 -7.65
N ASN A 2 3.94 -10.29 -7.74
CA ASN A 2 2.64 -10.08 -7.09
C ASN A 2 2.66 -10.17 -5.55
N ASN A 3 3.74 -10.70 -4.98
CA ASN A 3 3.93 -10.81 -3.53
C ASN A 3 4.07 -9.45 -2.85
N LYS A 4 4.72 -8.48 -3.51
CA LYS A 4 5.06 -7.19 -2.89
C LYS A 4 3.83 -6.32 -2.58
N ILE A 5 2.83 -6.30 -3.47
CA ILE A 5 1.57 -5.58 -3.22
C ILE A 5 0.79 -6.28 -2.10
N LYS A 6 0.70 -7.62 -2.12
CA LYS A 6 0.05 -8.40 -1.06
C LYS A 6 0.70 -8.22 0.31
N GLU A 7 2.02 -8.15 0.35
CA GLU A 7 2.78 -7.86 1.58
C GLU A 7 2.47 -6.45 2.09
N LEU A 8 2.35 -5.46 1.21
CA LEU A 8 1.98 -4.10 1.60
C LEU A 8 0.52 -3.99 2.07
N GLU A 9 -0.41 -4.71 1.42
CA GLU A 9 -1.81 -4.82 1.85
C GLU A 9 -1.89 -5.43 3.25
N TYR A 10 -1.18 -6.54 3.48
CA TYR A 10 -1.09 -7.17 4.80
C TYR A 10 -0.56 -6.21 5.87
N ILE A 11 0.49 -5.44 5.56
CA ILE A 11 1.03 -4.43 6.50
C ILE A 11 0.01 -3.33 6.81
N ALA A 12 -0.75 -2.88 5.81
CA ALA A 12 -1.79 -1.86 6.01
C ALA A 12 -2.89 -2.39 6.93
N ASP A 13 -3.38 -3.60 6.68
CA ASP A 13 -4.44 -4.25 7.45
C ASP A 13 -4.03 -4.48 8.91
N GLU A 14 -2.82 -4.99 9.15
CA GLU A 14 -2.30 -5.21 10.51
C GLU A 14 -2.13 -3.90 11.29
N ALA A 15 -1.68 -2.84 10.62
CA ALA A 15 -1.55 -1.53 11.24
C ALA A 15 -2.92 -0.93 11.62
N GLU A 16 -3.94 -1.12 10.79
CA GLU A 16 -5.32 -0.71 11.09
C GLU A 16 -5.93 -1.53 12.22
N LEU A 17 -5.72 -2.83 12.23
CA LEU A 17 -6.14 -3.70 13.33
C LEU A 17 -5.49 -3.30 14.65
N ALA A 18 -4.19 -2.99 14.63
CA ALA A 18 -3.48 -2.49 15.81
C ALA A 18 -4.06 -1.15 16.30
N MET A 19 -4.40 -0.23 15.40
CA MET A 19 -5.08 1.02 15.79
C MET A 19 -6.43 0.76 16.46
N LEU A 20 -7.24 -0.16 15.92
CA LEU A 20 -8.53 -0.54 16.51
C LEU A 20 -8.35 -1.13 17.91
N ALA A 21 -7.38 -2.03 18.09
CA ALA A 21 -7.07 -2.63 19.38
C ALA A 21 -6.58 -1.60 20.41
N LEU A 22 -5.70 -0.68 20.01
CA LEU A 22 -5.19 0.37 20.90
C LEU A 22 -6.28 1.39 21.27
N SER A 23 -7.26 1.61 20.38
CA SER A 23 -8.38 2.52 20.63
C SER A 23 -9.48 1.90 21.48
N SER A 24 -9.61 0.58 21.49
CA SER A 24 -10.62 -0.14 22.29
C SER A 24 -10.20 -0.33 23.75
N MET A 25 -8.89 -0.38 24.01
CA MET A 25 -8.36 -0.26 25.35
C MET A 25 -8.61 1.17 25.83
N LEU A 26 -9.32 1.36 26.95
CA LEU A 26 -9.57 2.67 27.61
C LEU A 26 -8.28 3.28 28.20
N LEU A 27 -7.18 3.21 27.43
CA LEU A 27 -5.83 3.63 27.77
C LEU A 27 -5.44 4.93 27.03
N MET A 28 -6.42 5.69 26.54
CA MET A 28 -6.18 6.93 25.77
C MET A 28 -5.35 7.97 26.54
N ASP A 29 -5.34 7.91 27.87
CA ASP A 29 -4.56 8.81 28.73
C ASP A 29 -3.07 8.44 28.81
N TYR A 30 -2.67 7.26 28.33
CA TYR A 30 -1.27 6.86 28.29
C TYR A 30 -0.57 7.43 27.06
N LYS A 31 0.31 8.40 27.29
CA LYS A 31 1.15 9.04 26.24
C LYS A 31 1.81 8.03 25.30
N GLY A 32 2.25 6.88 25.82
CA GLY A 32 2.84 5.81 25.01
C GLY A 32 1.87 5.16 24.02
N VAL A 33 0.61 4.95 24.42
CA VAL A 33 -0.44 4.38 23.56
C VAL A 33 -0.79 5.37 22.44
N ALA A 34 -0.92 6.65 22.75
CA ALA A 34 -1.17 7.70 21.76
C ALA A 34 -0.05 7.80 20.70
N VAL A 35 1.21 7.69 21.11
CA VAL A 35 2.35 7.65 20.19
C VAL A 35 2.31 6.40 19.31
N LEU A 36 1.99 5.24 19.89
CA LEU A 36 1.91 3.99 19.15
C LEU A 36 0.77 4.01 18.11
N GLN A 37 -0.41 4.53 18.48
CA GLN A 37 -1.53 4.72 17.55
C GLN A 37 -1.14 5.61 16.37
N ARG A 38 -0.47 6.73 16.63
CA ARG A 38 0.02 7.62 15.56
C ARG A 38 1.00 6.90 14.64
N LYS A 39 1.91 6.10 15.20
CA LYS A 39 2.89 5.33 14.41
C LYS A 39 2.22 4.27 13.54
N MET A 40 1.23 3.55 14.07
CA MET A 40 0.46 2.59 13.27
C MET A 40 -0.30 3.29 12.14
N HIS A 41 -0.89 4.46 12.40
CA HIS A 41 -1.52 5.26 11.37
C HIS A 41 -0.55 5.67 10.25
N GLU A 42 0.63 6.19 10.61
CA GLU A 42 1.70 6.57 9.66
C GLU A 42 2.14 5.36 8.80
N ILE A 43 2.24 4.17 9.40
CA ILE A 43 2.60 2.93 8.70
C ILE A 43 1.52 2.52 7.69
N SER A 44 0.25 2.49 8.10
CA SER A 44 -0.86 2.18 7.17
C SER A 44 -0.87 3.17 6.00
N GLN A 45 -0.77 4.48 6.27
CA GLN A 45 -0.76 5.48 5.20
C GLN A 45 0.40 5.28 4.22
N LYS A 46 1.60 4.97 4.73
CA LYS A 46 2.77 4.74 3.90
C LYS A 46 2.63 3.47 3.05
N ALA A 47 2.04 2.40 3.60
CA ALA A 47 1.76 1.18 2.85
C ALA A 47 0.79 1.46 1.69
N HIS A 48 -0.29 2.19 1.93
CA HIS A 48 -1.23 2.63 0.88
C HIS A 48 -0.56 3.48 -0.22
N GLN A 49 0.34 4.40 0.16
CA GLN A 49 1.10 5.20 -0.81
C GLN A 49 2.00 4.33 -1.69
N LEU A 50 2.68 3.34 -1.10
CA LEU A 50 3.53 2.41 -1.84
C LEU A 50 2.72 1.51 -2.78
N ILE A 51 1.54 1.03 -2.36
CA ILE A 51 0.62 0.28 -3.21
C ILE A 51 0.19 1.14 -4.41
N ALA A 52 -0.19 2.39 -4.17
CA ALA A 52 -0.58 3.31 -5.23
C ALA A 52 0.57 3.57 -6.21
N GLN A 53 1.81 3.72 -5.73
CA GLN A 53 3.00 3.89 -6.55
C GLN A 53 3.29 2.67 -7.42
N GLU A 54 3.35 1.48 -6.82
CA GLU A 54 3.61 0.21 -7.52
C GLU A 54 2.51 -0.08 -8.56
N THR A 55 1.25 0.23 -8.23
CA THR A 55 0.12 0.06 -9.15
C THR A 55 0.21 1.02 -10.34
N ARG A 56 0.61 2.28 -10.13
CA ARG A 56 0.83 3.26 -11.21
C ARG A 56 1.99 2.85 -12.12
N GLN A 57 3.11 2.44 -11.54
CA GLN A 57 4.26 1.95 -12.31
C GLN A 57 3.89 0.75 -13.18
N ARG A 58 3.08 -0.19 -12.67
CA ARG A 58 2.55 -1.30 -13.47
C ARG A 58 1.71 -0.82 -14.65
N LYS A 59 0.80 0.14 -14.44
CA LYS A 59 -0.03 0.70 -15.52
C LYS A 59 0.81 1.34 -16.62
N GLU A 60 1.87 2.07 -16.27
CA GLU A 60 2.79 2.68 -17.24
C GLU A 60 3.59 1.64 -18.03
N VAL A 61 4.04 0.56 -17.38
CA VAL A 61 4.74 -0.54 -18.06
C VAL A 61 3.81 -1.27 -19.02
N VAL A 62 2.57 -1.58 -18.62
CA VAL A 62 1.59 -2.21 -19.51
C VAL A 62 1.28 -1.30 -20.71
N TYR A 63 1.09 0.01 -20.49
CA TYR A 63 0.85 0.95 -21.57
C TYR A 63 1.99 1.01 -22.60
N LYS A 64 3.25 1.00 -22.14
CA LYS A 64 4.41 0.98 -23.06
C LYS A 64 4.48 -0.31 -23.89
N VAL A 65 4.21 -1.46 -23.28
CA VAL A 65 4.18 -2.75 -23.98
C VAL A 65 3.02 -2.81 -24.99
N GLU A 66 1.86 -2.24 -24.67
CA GLU A 66 0.72 -2.14 -25.60
C GLU A 66 0.96 -1.18 -26.77
N LEU A 67 1.78 -0.15 -26.57
CA LEU A 67 2.22 0.77 -27.65
C LEU A 67 3.22 0.09 -28.59
N GLU A 68 4.23 -0.57 -28.04
CA GLU A 68 5.26 -1.29 -28.82
C GLU A 68 4.66 -2.47 -29.63
N THR A 69 3.63 -3.14 -29.10
CA THR A 69 2.95 -4.24 -29.81
C THR A 69 2.01 -3.76 -30.93
N LYS A 70 1.53 -2.52 -30.88
CA LYS A 70 0.70 -1.93 -31.96
C LYS A 70 1.50 -1.35 -33.12
N GLU A 71 2.75 -0.96 -32.89
CA GLU A 71 3.65 -0.47 -33.95
C GLU A 71 4.26 -1.62 -34.78
N TYR A 72 4.21 -2.88 -34.30
CA TYR A 72 4.69 -4.05 -35.03
C TYR A 72 3.57 -4.73 -35.83
N HIS A 73 3.03 -4.03 -36.83
CA HIS A 73 2.33 -4.68 -37.95
C HIS A 73 3.31 -4.86 -39.12
N PRO A 74 3.94 -6.03 -39.33
CA PRO A 74 4.64 -6.29 -40.57
C PRO A 74 3.58 -6.34 -41.67
N SER A 75 3.57 -5.33 -42.52
CA SER A 75 2.79 -5.33 -43.76
C SER A 75 3.33 -6.46 -44.63
N VAL A 76 2.53 -7.52 -44.82
CA VAL A 76 2.76 -8.56 -45.83
C VAL A 76 1.59 -8.54 -46.79
#